data_AF-A0A2V9YGT7-F1
#
_entry.id   AF-A0A2V9YGT7-F1
#
_cell.length_a   1.000
_cell.length_b   1.000
_cell.length_c   1.000
_cell.angle_alpha   90.00
_cell.angle_beta   90.00
_cell.angle_gamma   90.00
#
_symmetry.space_group_name_H-M   'P 1'
#
loop_
_entity.id
_entity.type
_entity.pdbx_description
1 polymer ?
#
loop_
_entity_poly.entity_id
_entity_poly.type
_entity_poly.pdbx_seq_one_letter_code
_entity_poly.pdbx_strand_id
1 'polypeptide(L)'
;MRRLRISAISYLNTAPLMWDFEHGHLAQHFDISYTVPSLCAQALAEDTADIGIIPAIAYQTIPGLVVIPEIAIAARGPVRSILLVSKVPVDKIQSVAVDTSSRTSVALLEILFRKGWLTAPASQPKFSPQAPNLETMLAANDAALLIGDP
;
A
#
# COMPACT_ATOMS: atom_id res chain seq x y z
N MET A 1 5.80 2.83 32.41
CA MET A 1 6.29 2.70 31.02
C MET A 1 5.35 3.52 30.13
N ARG A 2 5.87 4.26 29.13
CA ARG A 2 5.03 4.97 28.16
C ARG A 2 4.33 3.94 27.27
N ARG A 3 3.07 4.19 26.89
CA ARG A 3 2.36 3.38 25.88
C ARG A 3 3.07 3.49 24.53
N LEU A 4 3.17 2.37 23.83
CA LEU A 4 3.75 2.36 22.48
C LEU A 4 2.70 2.86 21.47
N ARG A 5 3.13 3.70 20.54
CA ARG A 5 2.31 4.27 19.47
C ARG A 5 2.33 3.35 18.27
N ILE A 6 1.17 2.84 17.87
CA ILE A 6 1.02 1.97 16.69
C ILE A 6 0.34 2.77 15.58
N SER A 7 0.97 2.82 14.40
CA SER A 7 0.31 3.26 13.16
C SER A 7 -0.18 2.05 12.38
N ALA A 8 -1.49 1.86 12.35
CA ALA A 8 -2.16 0.72 11.74
C ALA A 8 -2.88 1.12 10.44
N ILE A 9 -2.96 0.17 9.51
CA ILE A 9 -3.68 0.38 8.25
C ILE A 9 -5.18 0.21 8.50
N SER A 10 -5.99 1.11 7.94
CA SER A 10 -7.46 1.10 8.00
C SER A 10 -8.10 0.35 6.82
N TYR A 11 -7.64 -0.88 6.53
CA TYR A 11 -8.22 -1.75 5.51
C TYR A 11 -8.67 -3.08 6.13
N LEU A 12 -9.58 -3.78 5.46
CA LEU A 12 -10.13 -5.03 5.96
C LEU A 12 -9.07 -6.12 6.18
N ASN A 13 -7.96 -6.07 5.45
CA ASN A 13 -6.88 -7.04 5.55
C ASN A 13 -6.09 -6.99 6.88
N THR A 14 -6.17 -5.90 7.64
CA THR A 14 -5.56 -5.78 8.97
C THR A 14 -6.55 -6.03 10.10
N ALA A 15 -7.86 -6.03 9.83
CA ALA A 15 -8.89 -6.18 10.85
C ALA A 15 -8.70 -7.41 11.77
N PRO A 16 -8.34 -8.61 11.26
CA PRO A 16 -8.12 -9.76 12.14
C PRO A 16 -6.97 -9.57 13.14
N LEU A 17 -5.88 -8.89 12.72
CA LEU A 17 -4.75 -8.59 13.59
C LEU A 17 -5.14 -7.53 14.63
N MET A 18 -5.87 -6.51 14.20
CA MET A 18 -6.19 -5.36 15.03
C MET A 18 -7.30 -5.63 16.05
N TRP A 19 -8.08 -6.71 15.87
CA TRP A 19 -9.18 -7.07 16.75
C TRP A 19 -8.80 -7.09 18.25
N ASP A 20 -7.70 -7.76 18.61
CA ASP A 20 -7.25 -7.88 20.00
C ASP A 20 -6.70 -6.57 20.56
N PHE A 21 -6.21 -5.69 19.70
CA PHE A 21 -5.75 -4.36 20.07
C PHE A 21 -6.91 -3.40 20.37
N GLU A 22 -8.09 -3.64 19.80
CA GLU A 22 -9.29 -2.82 20.00
C GLU A 22 -10.21 -3.37 21.10
N HIS A 23 -10.40 -4.70 21.14
CA HIS A 23 -11.40 -5.36 21.97
C HIS A 23 -10.78 -6.22 23.08
N GLY A 24 -9.49 -6.47 23.02
CA GLY A 24 -8.77 -7.35 23.94
C GLY A 24 -8.04 -6.62 25.06
N HIS A 25 -7.30 -7.40 25.83
CA HIS A 25 -6.48 -6.89 26.94
C HIS A 25 -5.29 -6.05 26.48
N LEU A 26 -4.96 -6.03 25.18
CA LEU A 26 -3.85 -5.26 24.62
C LEU A 26 -4.17 -3.76 24.49
N ALA A 27 -5.45 -3.37 24.41
CA ALA A 27 -5.89 -1.97 24.21
C ALA A 27 -5.34 -0.99 25.26
N GLN A 28 -5.04 -1.47 26.47
CA GLN A 28 -4.52 -0.67 27.58
C GLN A 28 -3.00 -0.39 27.50
N HIS A 29 -2.28 -1.08 26.60
CA HIS A 29 -0.83 -0.99 26.46
C HIS A 29 -0.36 -0.13 25.27
N PHE A 30 -1.25 0.16 24.32
CA PHE A 30 -0.92 0.81 23.05
C PHE A 30 -1.80 2.02 22.77
N ASP A 31 -1.24 3.01 22.10
CA ASP A 31 -1.99 4.12 21.50
C ASP A 31 -2.03 3.89 19.98
N ILE A 32 -3.21 3.65 19.42
CA ILE A 32 -3.37 3.20 18.03
C ILE A 32 -3.90 4.34 17.16
N SER A 33 -3.28 4.56 16.02
CA SER A 33 -3.72 5.49 14.98
C SER A 33 -3.96 4.74 13.68
N TYR A 34 -5.20 4.80 13.18
CA TYR A 34 -5.60 4.19 11.93
C TYR A 34 -5.41 5.16 10.76
N THR A 35 -4.75 4.70 9.70
CA THR A 35 -4.46 5.51 8.52
C THR A 35 -4.20 4.63 7.29
N VAL A 36 -3.75 5.22 6.18
CA VAL A 36 -3.36 4.50 4.97
C VAL A 36 -1.89 4.07 5.03
N PRO A 37 -1.47 3.02 4.30
CA PRO A 37 -0.12 2.48 4.37
C PRO A 37 0.98 3.52 4.12
N SER A 38 0.76 4.44 3.17
CA SER A 38 1.73 5.50 2.86
C SER A 38 1.96 6.46 4.04
N LEU A 39 0.93 6.72 4.84
CA LEU A 39 1.02 7.54 6.05
C LEU A 39 1.58 6.76 7.26
N CYS A 40 1.35 5.45 7.36
CA CYS A 40 2.03 4.62 8.36
C CYS A 40 3.56 4.69 8.20
N ALA A 41 4.05 4.63 6.95
CA ALA A 41 5.47 4.77 6.66
C ALA A 41 6.01 6.16 7.01
N GLN A 42 5.23 7.21 6.75
CA GLN A 42 5.60 8.56 7.13
C GLN A 42 5.69 8.71 8.66
N ALA A 43 4.73 8.16 9.40
CA ALA A 43 4.72 8.24 10.86
C ALA A 43 5.95 7.59 11.51
N LEU A 44 6.43 6.46 10.97
CA LEU A 44 7.68 5.85 11.41
C LEU A 44 8.91 6.69 11.05
N ALA A 45 8.94 7.28 9.85
CA ALA A 45 10.06 8.11 9.41
C ALA A 45 10.20 9.42 10.21
N GLU A 46 9.08 9.95 10.71
CA GLU A 46 9.01 11.18 11.50
C GLU A 46 9.06 10.94 13.02
N ASP A 47 9.27 9.69 13.47
CA ASP A 47 9.26 9.30 14.88
C ASP A 47 7.95 9.64 15.62
N THR A 48 6.85 9.73 14.88
CA THR A 48 5.49 9.96 15.42
C THR A 48 4.76 8.65 15.75
N ALA A 49 5.29 7.50 15.28
CA ALA A 49 4.87 6.15 15.67
C ALA A 49 6.08 5.30 16.09
N ASP A 50 5.87 4.37 17.04
CA ASP A 50 6.91 3.44 17.50
C ASP A 50 6.86 2.10 16.72
N ILE A 51 5.66 1.72 16.26
CA ILE A 51 5.40 0.50 15.47
C ILE A 51 4.48 0.89 14.32
N GLY A 52 4.71 0.35 13.12
CA GLY A 52 3.89 0.66 11.96
C GLY A 52 3.68 -0.53 11.03
N ILE A 53 2.46 -0.69 10.54
CA ILE A 53 2.16 -1.61 9.43
C ILE A 53 2.40 -0.84 8.13
N ILE A 54 3.57 -1.04 7.51
CA ILE A 54 4.03 -0.22 6.39
C ILE A 54 4.12 -1.01 5.08
N PRO A 55 4.07 -0.32 3.92
CA PRO A 55 4.42 -0.91 2.63
C PRO A 55 5.81 -1.55 2.69
N ALA A 56 5.95 -2.80 2.25
CA ALA A 56 7.24 -3.50 2.18
C ALA A 56 8.35 -2.68 1.49
N ILE A 57 8.01 -1.92 0.44
CA ILE A 57 9.00 -1.08 -0.26
C ILE A 57 9.48 0.13 0.57
N ALA A 58 8.74 0.55 1.60
CA ALA A 58 9.14 1.66 2.46
C ALA A 58 10.22 1.25 3.48
N TYR A 59 10.34 -0.04 3.79
CA TYR A 59 11.35 -0.56 4.72
C TYR A 59 12.77 -0.20 4.29
N GLN A 60 13.07 -0.25 2.98
CA GLN A 60 14.41 0.04 2.46
C GLN A 60 14.78 1.53 2.53
N THR A 61 13.81 2.43 2.74
CA THR A 61 14.02 3.89 2.69
C THR A 61 14.05 4.54 4.08
N ILE A 62 13.66 3.82 5.13
CA ILE A 62 13.58 4.35 6.49
C ILE A 62 14.70 3.70 7.32
N PRO A 63 15.72 4.46 7.74
CA PRO A 63 16.85 3.91 8.48
C PRO A 63 16.44 3.47 9.89
N GLY A 64 17.11 2.44 10.41
CA GLY A 64 16.94 2.01 11.80
C GLY A 64 15.70 1.15 12.08
N LEU A 65 14.86 0.87 11.08
CA LEU A 65 13.72 -0.02 11.26
C LEU A 65 14.16 -1.49 11.41
N VAL A 66 13.46 -2.19 12.30
CA VAL A 66 13.56 -3.64 12.48
C VAL A 66 12.20 -4.26 12.18
N VAL A 67 12.21 -5.34 11.38
CA VAL A 67 10.99 -6.10 11.07
C VAL A 67 10.65 -6.99 12.27
N ILE A 68 9.40 -6.92 12.72
CA ILE A 68 8.87 -7.87 13.71
C ILE A 68 8.79 -9.25 13.02
N PRO A 69 9.44 -10.29 13.56
CA PRO A 69 9.47 -11.60 12.90
C PRO A 69 8.09 -12.26 12.88
N GLU A 70 7.92 -13.21 11.98
CA GLU A 70 6.74 -14.09 11.89
C GLU A 70 5.40 -13.41 11.57
N ILE A 71 5.39 -12.12 11.26
CA ILE A 71 4.19 -11.36 10.91
C ILE A 71 4.37 -10.54 9.62
N ALA A 72 3.43 -10.68 8.69
CA ALA A 72 3.37 -9.89 7.47
C ALA A 72 1.96 -9.94 6.85
N ILE A 73 1.62 -8.92 6.07
CA ILE A 73 0.50 -8.98 5.14
C ILE A 73 1.04 -9.52 3.82
N ALA A 74 0.76 -10.78 3.53
CA ALA A 74 1.25 -11.47 2.35
C ALA A 74 0.19 -12.43 1.80
N ALA A 75 0.31 -12.78 0.52
CA ALA A 75 -0.56 -13.75 -0.12
C ALA A 75 0.20 -14.60 -1.13
N ARG A 76 -0.30 -15.82 -1.34
CA ARG A 76 0.06 -16.67 -2.47
C ARG A 76 -1.10 -16.68 -3.45
N GLY A 77 -0.95 -16.00 -4.58
CA GLY A 77 -2.01 -15.84 -5.57
C GLY A 77 -2.76 -14.51 -5.46
N PRO A 78 -4.00 -14.43 -6.00
CA PRO A 78 -4.74 -13.16 -6.09
C PRO A 78 -5.14 -12.59 -4.71
N VAL A 79 -4.86 -11.30 -4.47
CA VAL A 79 -5.23 -10.57 -3.24
C VAL A 79 -6.58 -9.87 -3.29
N ARG A 80 -7.14 -9.64 -4.49
CA ARG A 80 -8.43 -8.97 -4.80
C ARG A 80 -8.57 -7.49 -4.37
N SER A 81 -7.72 -7.01 -3.46
CA SER A 81 -7.69 -5.62 -2.96
C SER A 81 -6.63 -4.72 -3.61
N ILE A 82 -5.95 -5.21 -4.66
CA ILE A 82 -4.99 -4.45 -5.47
C ILE A 82 -5.34 -4.70 -6.92
N LEU A 83 -5.85 -3.67 -7.60
CA LEU A 83 -6.44 -3.79 -8.93
C LEU A 83 -5.77 -2.81 -9.91
N LEU A 84 -5.34 -3.33 -11.06
CA LEU A 84 -5.06 -2.53 -12.23
C LEU A 84 -6.30 -2.57 -13.14
N VAL A 85 -7.07 -1.50 -13.15
CA VAL A 85 -8.25 -1.36 -14.00
C VAL A 85 -7.84 -0.64 -15.28
N SER A 86 -8.17 -1.18 -16.45
CA SER A 86 -7.80 -0.57 -17.74
C SER A 86 -8.96 -0.47 -18.71
N LYS A 87 -8.99 0.63 -19.47
CA LYS A 87 -9.91 0.85 -20.60
C LYS A 87 -9.42 0.23 -21.90
N VAL A 88 -8.15 -0.21 -21.93
CA VAL A 88 -7.49 -0.76 -23.12
C VAL A 88 -6.84 -2.10 -22.76
N PRO A 89 -6.52 -2.94 -23.75
CA PRO A 89 -5.64 -4.09 -23.54
C PRO A 89 -4.32 -3.67 -22.86
N VAL A 90 -3.83 -4.49 -21.93
CA VAL A 90 -2.68 -4.14 -21.07
C VAL A 90 -1.44 -3.74 -21.88
N ASP A 91 -1.20 -4.40 -23.01
CA ASP A 91 -0.10 -4.13 -23.96
C ASP A 91 -0.16 -2.73 -24.60
N LYS A 92 -1.32 -2.07 -24.55
CA LYS A 92 -1.56 -0.74 -25.12
C LYS A 92 -1.60 0.39 -24.10
N ILE A 93 -1.41 0.10 -22.80
CA ILE A 93 -1.40 1.12 -21.75
C ILE A 93 -0.20 2.06 -21.95
N GLN A 94 -0.47 3.36 -22.05
CA GLN A 94 0.57 4.42 -22.12
C GLN A 94 0.55 5.33 -20.90
N SER A 95 -0.54 5.36 -20.14
CA SER A 95 -0.73 6.18 -18.95
C SER A 95 -1.46 5.41 -17.84
N VAL A 96 -0.93 5.52 -16.62
CA VAL A 96 -1.48 4.89 -15.43
C VAL A 96 -1.64 5.92 -14.32
N ALA A 97 -2.86 6.12 -13.84
CA ALA A 97 -3.08 6.80 -12.57
C ALA A 97 -2.74 5.83 -11.43
N VAL A 98 -2.02 6.29 -10.40
CA VAL A 98 -1.68 5.46 -9.24
C VAL A 98 -2.16 6.05 -7.93
N ASP A 99 -2.79 5.21 -7.12
CA ASP A 99 -3.31 5.57 -5.81
C ASP A 99 -2.18 5.99 -4.84
N THR A 100 -2.27 7.22 -4.32
CA THR A 100 -1.33 7.81 -3.36
C THR A 100 -1.31 7.12 -1.99
N SER A 101 -2.30 6.26 -1.71
CA SER A 101 -2.37 5.45 -0.50
C SER A 101 -1.37 4.28 -0.52
N SER A 102 -0.87 3.89 -1.70
CA SER A 102 0.06 2.77 -1.87
C SER A 102 1.45 3.20 -2.29
N ARG A 103 2.48 2.56 -1.70
CA ARG A 103 3.86 2.60 -2.21
C ARG A 103 4.28 1.27 -2.84
N THR A 104 3.98 0.15 -2.18
CA THR A 104 4.40 -1.18 -2.64
C THR A 104 3.72 -1.57 -3.95
N SER A 105 2.41 -1.34 -4.10
CA SER A 105 1.70 -1.74 -5.33
C SER A 105 2.19 -0.94 -6.55
N VAL A 106 2.51 0.34 -6.35
CA VAL A 106 3.09 1.20 -7.40
C VAL A 106 4.45 0.67 -7.83
N ALA A 107 5.34 0.41 -6.86
CA ALA A 107 6.66 -0.13 -7.15
C ALA A 107 6.60 -1.52 -7.82
N LEU A 108 5.69 -2.39 -7.37
CA LEU A 108 5.47 -3.68 -8.01
C LEU A 108 5.02 -3.49 -9.46
N LEU A 109 4.03 -2.62 -9.71
CA LEU A 109 3.52 -2.35 -11.05
C LEU A 109 4.62 -1.84 -11.98
N GLU A 110 5.46 -0.91 -11.52
CA GLU A 110 6.64 -0.44 -12.27
C GLU A 110 7.59 -1.59 -12.61
N ILE A 111 7.88 -2.50 -11.67
CA ILE A 111 8.71 -3.68 -11.92
C ILE A 111 8.06 -4.57 -12.99
N LEU A 112 6.76 -4.83 -12.91
CA LEU A 112 6.04 -5.68 -13.87
C LEU A 112 6.12 -5.11 -15.30
N PHE A 113 5.94 -3.80 -15.47
CA PHE A 113 6.12 -3.14 -16.77
C PHE A 113 7.58 -3.16 -17.25
N ARG A 114 8.54 -2.80 -16.39
CA ARG A 114 9.98 -2.78 -16.74
C ARG A 114 10.51 -4.17 -17.10
N LYS A 115 9.99 -5.23 -16.49
CA LYS A 115 10.34 -6.62 -16.80
C LYS A 115 9.64 -7.15 -18.05
N GLY A 116 8.73 -6.39 -18.64
CA GLY A 116 7.96 -6.78 -19.81
C GLY A 116 6.96 -7.91 -19.54
N TRP A 117 6.52 -8.06 -18.28
CA TRP A 117 5.55 -9.10 -17.91
C TRP A 117 4.10 -8.67 -18.15
N LEU A 118 3.87 -7.37 -18.30
CA LEU A 118 2.57 -6.80 -18.69
C LEU A 118 2.56 -6.34 -20.14
N THR A 119 3.66 -5.76 -20.62
CA THR A 119 3.75 -5.16 -21.97
C THR A 119 5.09 -5.50 -22.62
N ALA A 120 5.23 -5.22 -23.93
CA ALA A 120 6.53 -5.31 -24.58
C ALA A 120 7.53 -4.32 -23.91
N PRO A 121 8.83 -4.67 -23.76
CA PRO A 121 9.81 -3.85 -23.03
C PRO A 121 9.96 -2.39 -23.48
N ALA A 122 9.51 -2.07 -24.70
CA ALA A 122 9.58 -0.73 -25.27
C ALA A 122 8.44 0.21 -24.84
N SER A 123 7.35 -0.30 -24.25
CA SER A 123 6.24 0.54 -23.77
C SER A 123 6.29 0.67 -22.24
N GLN A 124 6.91 1.76 -21.76
CA GLN A 124 6.85 2.16 -20.36
C GLN A 124 5.76 3.24 -20.20
N PRO A 125 4.65 2.94 -19.52
CA PRO A 125 3.61 3.95 -19.33
C PRO A 125 4.07 5.04 -18.36
N LYS A 126 3.48 6.22 -18.51
CA LYS A 126 3.65 7.33 -17.56
C LYS A 126 2.75 7.09 -16.34
N PHE A 127 3.33 7.23 -15.15
CA PHE A 127 2.61 7.09 -13.88
C PHE A 127 2.23 8.47 -13.35
N SER A 128 0.97 8.69 -13.02
CA SER A 128 0.47 9.93 -12.40
C SER A 128 -0.15 9.65 -11.03
N PRO A 129 0.43 10.14 -9.93
CA PRO A 129 -0.16 9.96 -8.60
C PRO A 129 -1.49 10.70 -8.48
N GLN A 130 -2.54 10.03 -7.98
CA GLN A 130 -3.87 10.59 -7.79
C GLN A 130 -4.55 10.04 -6.53
N ALA A 131 -5.55 10.76 -6.02
CA ALA A 131 -6.43 10.25 -4.97
C ALA A 131 -7.22 9.02 -5.48
N PRO A 132 -7.61 8.08 -4.60
CA PRO A 132 -8.28 6.84 -4.97
C PRO A 132 -9.74 7.08 -5.40
N ASN A 133 -9.91 7.56 -6.63
CA ASN A 133 -11.21 7.69 -7.28
C ASN A 133 -11.10 7.15 -8.70
N LEU A 134 -11.67 5.98 -8.93
CA LEU A 134 -11.52 5.24 -10.18
C LEU A 134 -12.01 6.05 -11.40
N GLU A 135 -13.13 6.77 -11.26
CA GLU A 135 -13.72 7.55 -12.33
C GLU A 135 -12.79 8.68 -12.77
N THR A 136 -12.30 9.50 -11.84
CA THR A 136 -11.39 10.61 -12.16
C THR A 136 -10.02 10.11 -12.65
N MET A 137 -9.53 9.01 -12.09
CA MET A 137 -8.29 8.37 -12.50
C MET A 137 -8.35 7.91 -13.97
N LEU A 138 -9.45 7.26 -14.35
CA LEU A 138 -9.68 6.78 -15.71
C LEU A 138 -10.14 7.88 -16.68
N ALA A 139 -10.60 9.05 -16.21
CA ALA A 139 -10.91 10.16 -17.10
C ALA A 139 -9.67 10.68 -17.83
N ALA A 140 -8.50 10.68 -17.17
CA ALA A 140 -7.26 11.25 -17.69
C ALA A 140 -6.19 10.21 -18.10
N ASN A 141 -6.40 8.91 -17.82
CA ASN A 141 -5.40 7.87 -18.05
C ASN A 141 -6.01 6.61 -18.70
N ASP A 142 -5.18 5.76 -19.29
CA ASP A 142 -5.60 4.49 -19.89
C ASP A 142 -5.95 3.42 -18.84
N ALA A 143 -5.27 3.49 -17.70
CA ALA A 143 -5.46 2.58 -16.58
C ALA A 143 -5.33 3.30 -15.23
N ALA A 144 -5.83 2.65 -14.19
CA ALA A 144 -5.78 3.10 -12.80
C ALA A 144 -5.36 1.93 -11.90
N LEU A 145 -4.34 2.15 -11.07
CA LEU A 145 -3.96 1.25 -9.98
C LEU A 145 -4.66 1.72 -8.71
N LEU A 146 -5.57 0.90 -8.18
CA LEU A 146 -6.34 1.16 -6.98
C LEU A 146 -6.04 0.11 -5.90
N ILE A 147 -5.98 0.53 -4.64
CA ILE A 147 -5.82 -0.38 -3.50
C ILE A 147 -6.91 -0.22 -2.45
N GLY A 148 -7.00 -1.20 -1.55
CA GLY A 148 -7.88 -1.15 -0.38
C GLY A 148 -9.16 -1.95 -0.60
N ASP A 149 -10.26 -1.44 -0.08
CA ASP A 149 -11.57 -2.08 -0.08
C ASP A 149 -12.53 -1.28 -1.01
N PRO A 150 -12.38 -1.40 -2.35
CA PRO A 150 -13.13 -0.60 -3.34
C PRO A 150 -14.60 -0.99 -3.47
#